data_AF-A0AAX4P6M8-F1
#
_entry.id   AF-A0AAX4P6M8-F1
#
_cell.length_a   1.000
_cell.length_b   1.000
_cell.length_c   1.000
_cell.angle_alpha   90.00
_cell.angle_beta   90.00
_cell.angle_gamma   90.00
#
_symmetry.space_group_name_H-M   'P 1'
#
loop_
_entity.id
_entity.type
_entity.pdbx_description
1 polymer ?
#
loop_
_entity_poly.entity_id
_entity_poly.type
_entity_poly.pdbx_seq_one_letter_code
_entity_poly.pdbx_strand_id
1 'polypeptide(L)'
;MVRTEPANALSVPTWFVHTSSVWEWVVAMQLVACYARVSGEKAYYRLCYGMLPLHASSLCAVTYHFFYNAPELNSLVTLQAALTCVGNTTLLLAAYHIYNTEISGEASTASAADAEEVEEADEDGDNVGGLFFPSEVEVASFLRDRDAAVESALGFGLKAFAVCLSSALAVKYGSLLIPLPFHPSEAWAAAIIVAPTIVLGLDILRQDKLLAK
;
A
#
# COMPACT_ATOMS: atom_id res chain seq x y z
N MET A 1 -27.14 22.84 -18.35
CA MET A 1 -25.95 23.65 -18.64
C MET A 1 -24.74 22.76 -18.35
N VAL A 2 -23.98 22.37 -19.38
CA VAL A 2 -22.74 21.59 -19.19
C VAL A 2 -21.75 22.51 -18.47
N ARG A 3 -21.28 22.14 -17.28
CA ARG A 3 -20.23 22.90 -16.59
C ARG A 3 -18.95 22.82 -17.42
N THR A 4 -18.25 23.93 -17.55
CA THR A 4 -16.89 23.98 -18.08
C THR A 4 -15.90 23.90 -16.93
N GLU A 5 -14.81 23.16 -17.11
CA GLU A 5 -13.75 23.12 -16.13
C GLU A 5 -13.01 24.46 -16.02
N PRO A 6 -12.46 24.80 -14.84
CA PRO A 6 -11.63 25.98 -14.69
C PRO A 6 -10.26 25.80 -15.38
N ALA A 7 -9.59 26.92 -15.66
CA ALA A 7 -8.31 26.93 -16.38
C ALA A 7 -7.18 26.17 -15.67
N ASN A 8 -7.27 25.99 -14.36
CA ASN A 8 -6.29 25.26 -13.54
C ASN A 8 -6.65 23.77 -13.33
N ALA A 9 -7.60 23.23 -14.10
CA ALA A 9 -7.94 21.82 -14.10
C ALA A 9 -6.79 20.97 -14.68
N LEU A 10 -6.40 19.91 -13.98
CA LEU A 10 -5.38 18.98 -14.46
C LEU A 10 -5.85 18.22 -15.71
N SER A 11 -4.92 17.91 -16.61
CA SER A 11 -5.21 17.13 -17.83
C SER A 11 -5.50 15.65 -17.52
N VAL A 12 -6.10 14.91 -18.46
CA VAL A 12 -6.30 13.45 -18.32
C VAL A 12 -4.98 12.70 -18.09
N PRO A 13 -3.90 12.94 -18.86
CA PRO A 13 -2.60 12.33 -18.57
C PRO A 13 -2.08 12.63 -17.16
N THR A 14 -2.28 13.85 -16.66
CA THR A 14 -1.87 14.22 -15.30
C THR A 14 -2.69 13.45 -14.25
N TRP A 15 -4.01 13.35 -14.43
CA TRP A 15 -4.86 12.54 -13.55
C TRP A 15 -4.52 11.04 -13.62
N PHE A 16 -4.14 10.53 -14.79
CA PHE A 16 -3.70 9.15 -14.94
C PHE A 16 -2.53 8.83 -14.01
N VAL A 17 -1.48 9.65 -14.01
CA VAL A 17 -0.33 9.48 -13.12
C VAL A 17 -0.72 9.59 -11.65
N HIS A 18 -1.55 10.58 -11.27
CA HIS A 18 -1.98 10.74 -9.88
C HIS A 18 -2.78 9.54 -9.37
N THR A 19 -3.75 9.08 -10.16
CA THR A 19 -4.58 7.93 -9.80
C THR A 19 -3.79 6.63 -9.84
N SER A 20 -2.83 6.48 -10.77
CA SER A 20 -1.97 5.29 -10.81
C SER A 20 -1.10 5.21 -9.56
N SER A 21 -0.49 6.31 -9.11
CA SER A 21 0.31 6.31 -7.87
C SER A 21 -0.52 5.95 -6.62
N VAL A 22 -1.78 6.37 -6.54
CA VAL A 22 -2.68 5.98 -5.44
C VAL A 22 -2.94 4.47 -5.48
N TRP A 23 -3.26 3.92 -6.66
CA TRP A 23 -3.51 2.48 -6.84
C TRP A 23 -2.25 1.63 -6.65
N GLU A 24 -1.11 2.06 -7.17
CA GLU A 24 0.20 1.41 -6.99
C GLU A 24 0.52 1.26 -5.50
N TRP A 25 0.23 2.30 -4.70
CA TRP A 25 0.43 2.23 -3.26
C TRP A 25 -0.49 1.22 -2.58
N VAL A 26 -1.77 1.16 -2.97
CA VAL A 26 -2.72 0.16 -2.47
C VAL A 26 -2.24 -1.25 -2.82
N VAL A 27 -1.85 -1.48 -4.08
CA VAL A 27 -1.33 -2.79 -4.52
C VAL A 27 -0.06 -3.17 -3.75
N ALA A 28 0.87 -2.23 -3.58
CA ALA A 28 2.10 -2.46 -2.82
C ALA A 28 1.79 -2.88 -1.37
N MET A 29 0.87 -2.19 -0.68
CA MET A 29 0.44 -2.57 0.66
C MET A 29 -0.17 -3.98 0.71
N GLN A 30 -1.00 -4.33 -0.28
CA GLN A 30 -1.58 -5.68 -0.36
C GLN A 30 -0.52 -6.75 -0.66
N LEU A 31 0.52 -6.44 -1.44
CA LEU A 31 1.64 -7.34 -1.70
C LEU A 31 2.47 -7.57 -0.43
N VAL A 32 2.77 -6.52 0.33
CA VAL A 32 3.48 -6.63 1.62
C VAL A 32 2.65 -7.43 2.64
N ALA A 33 1.34 -7.18 2.74
CA ALA A 33 0.45 -7.96 3.61
C ALA A 33 0.34 -9.42 3.15
N CYS A 34 0.30 -9.66 1.84
CA CYS A 34 0.31 -11.00 1.29
C CYS A 34 1.61 -11.73 1.63
N TYR A 35 2.75 -11.06 1.48
CA TYR A 35 4.05 -11.59 1.87
C TYR A 35 4.07 -11.98 3.35
N ALA A 36 3.68 -11.06 4.24
CA ALA A 36 3.60 -11.32 5.69
C ALA A 36 2.75 -12.56 6.02
N ARG A 37 1.64 -12.77 5.30
CA ARG A 37 0.76 -13.93 5.47
C ARG A 37 1.33 -15.22 4.91
N VAL A 38 2.09 -15.11 3.84
CA VAL A 38 2.69 -16.23 3.13
C VAL A 38 3.91 -16.75 3.86
N SER A 39 4.79 -15.84 4.31
CA SER A 39 6.00 -16.18 5.07
C SER A 39 5.73 -16.45 6.54
N GLY A 40 4.62 -15.96 7.10
CA GLY A 40 4.37 -15.98 8.55
C GLY A 40 5.02 -14.81 9.30
N GLU A 41 5.76 -13.95 8.60
CA GLU A 41 6.52 -12.84 9.20
C GLU A 41 5.63 -11.65 9.56
N LYS A 42 5.12 -11.65 10.80
CA LYS A 42 4.23 -10.58 11.32
C LYS A 42 4.87 -9.19 11.31
N ALA A 43 6.20 -9.09 11.34
CA ALA A 43 6.92 -7.82 11.27
C ALA A 43 6.53 -7.00 10.02
N TYR A 44 6.20 -7.65 8.91
CA TYR A 44 5.78 -6.98 7.67
C TYR A 44 4.40 -6.32 7.75
N TYR A 45 3.51 -6.72 8.67
CA TYR A 45 2.28 -5.94 8.93
C TYR A 45 2.57 -4.58 9.54
N ARG A 46 3.63 -4.47 10.36
CA ARG A 46 4.09 -3.16 10.88
C ARG A 46 4.52 -2.24 9.75
N LEU A 47 5.13 -2.82 8.70
CA LEU A 47 5.45 -2.07 7.48
C LEU A 47 4.16 -1.58 6.80
N CYS A 48 3.16 -2.45 6.61
CA CYS A 48 1.85 -2.03 6.06
C CYS A 48 1.19 -0.91 6.86
N TYR A 49 1.15 -1.00 8.20
CA TYR A 49 0.60 0.08 9.03
C TYR A 49 1.40 1.38 8.86
N GLY A 50 2.72 1.29 8.74
CA GLY A 50 3.60 2.43 8.45
C GLY A 50 3.40 3.04 7.05
N MET A 51 2.78 2.32 6.11
CA MET A 51 2.44 2.82 4.78
C MET A 51 1.13 3.64 4.75
N LEU A 52 0.25 3.50 5.76
CA LEU A 52 -1.05 4.20 5.80
C LEU A 52 -0.95 5.73 5.78
N PRO A 53 -0.02 6.38 6.52
CA PRO A 53 0.13 7.84 6.43
C PRO A 53 0.53 8.31 5.03
N LEU A 54 1.36 7.56 4.30
CA LEU A 54 1.73 7.88 2.92
C LEU A 54 0.55 7.73 1.95
N HIS A 55 -0.34 6.75 2.19
CA HIS A 55 -1.59 6.65 1.45
C HIS A 55 -2.50 7.87 1.70
N ALA A 56 -2.68 8.26 2.97
CA ALA A 56 -3.45 9.44 3.32
C ALA A 56 -2.82 10.73 2.73
N SER A 57 -1.48 10.79 2.66
CA SER A 57 -0.75 11.89 2.03
C SER A 57 -1.07 12.01 0.53
N SER A 58 -1.02 10.90 -0.22
CA SER A 58 -1.36 10.92 -1.65
C SER A 58 -2.83 11.33 -1.87
N LEU A 59 -3.73 10.91 -0.99
CA LEU A 59 -5.13 11.33 -0.98
C LEU A 59 -5.30 12.83 -0.74
N CYS A 60 -4.47 13.46 0.11
CA CYS A 60 -4.49 14.91 0.29
C CYS A 60 -4.19 15.64 -1.03
N ALA A 61 -3.16 15.21 -1.76
CA ALA A 61 -2.75 15.83 -3.03
C ALA A 61 -3.85 15.73 -4.09
N VAL A 62 -4.39 14.52 -4.31
CA VAL A 62 -5.44 14.32 -5.32
C VAL A 62 -6.75 14.99 -4.93
N THR A 63 -7.06 15.09 -3.64
CA THR A 63 -8.24 15.83 -3.15
C THR A 63 -8.10 17.33 -3.39
N TYR A 64 -6.91 17.90 -3.14
CA TYR A 64 -6.66 19.32 -3.41
C TYR A 64 -6.81 19.64 -4.91
N HIS A 65 -6.26 18.80 -5.77
CA HIS A 65 -6.40 18.95 -7.23
C HIS A 65 -7.82 18.67 -7.73
N PHE A 66 -8.56 17.77 -7.07
CA PHE A 66 -9.95 17.48 -7.39
C PHE A 66 -10.84 18.72 -7.21
N PHE A 67 -10.57 19.50 -6.16
CA PHE A 67 -11.21 20.79 -5.93
C PHE A 67 -10.52 21.96 -6.64
N TYR A 68 -9.78 21.69 -7.72
CA TYR A 68 -9.13 22.70 -8.54
C TYR A 68 -8.26 23.67 -7.71
N ASN A 69 -7.49 23.15 -6.75
CA ASN A 69 -6.56 23.94 -5.95
C ASN A 69 -7.26 25.10 -5.20
N ALA A 70 -8.45 24.84 -4.66
CA ALA A 70 -9.24 25.83 -3.95
C ALA A 70 -8.45 26.40 -2.75
N PRO A 71 -8.31 27.74 -2.62
CA PRO A 71 -7.53 28.37 -1.55
C PRO A 71 -7.99 27.98 -0.14
N GLU A 72 -9.28 27.69 0.05
CA GLU A 72 -9.88 27.25 1.30
C GLU A 72 -9.35 25.88 1.76
N LEU A 73 -8.76 25.09 0.86
CA LEU A 73 -8.19 23.77 1.12
C LEU A 73 -6.65 23.76 1.12
N ASN A 74 -6.00 24.92 1.14
CA ASN A 74 -4.53 25.01 1.19
C ASN A 74 -3.90 24.23 2.36
N SER A 75 -4.64 24.06 3.47
CA SER A 75 -4.22 23.25 4.61
C SER A 75 -3.92 21.79 4.24
N LEU A 76 -4.52 21.26 3.17
CA LEU A 76 -4.23 19.92 2.65
C LEU A 76 -2.78 19.76 2.20
N VAL A 77 -2.13 20.82 1.69
CA VAL A 77 -0.72 20.78 1.28
C VAL A 77 0.18 20.61 2.50
N THR A 78 -0.12 21.31 3.60
CA THR A 78 0.59 21.16 4.87
C THR A 78 0.35 19.77 5.48
N LEU A 79 -0.90 19.30 5.45
CA LEU A 79 -1.26 17.97 5.94
C LEU A 79 -0.56 16.87 5.14
N GLN A 80 -0.52 16.98 3.80
CA GLN A 80 0.23 16.09 2.92
C GLN A 80 1.70 16.02 3.34
N ALA A 81 2.36 17.16 3.53
CA ALA A 81 3.76 17.21 3.94
C ALA A 81 3.98 16.54 5.32
N ALA A 82 3.10 16.82 6.28
CA ALA A 82 3.15 16.22 7.61
C ALA A 82 2.97 14.69 7.55
N LEU A 83 1.97 14.21 6.82
CA LEU A 83 1.70 12.78 6.63
C LEU A 83 2.84 12.07 5.88
N THR A 84 3.48 12.73 4.92
CA THR A 84 4.68 12.20 4.26
C THR A 84 5.84 12.05 5.24
N CYS A 85 6.08 13.06 6.07
CA CYS A 85 7.13 12.99 7.10
C CYS A 85 6.87 11.86 8.11
N VAL A 86 5.64 11.81 8.65
CA VAL A 86 5.22 10.74 9.58
C VAL A 86 5.33 9.37 8.92
N GLY A 87 4.82 9.22 7.70
CA GLY A 87 4.82 7.97 6.97
C GLY A 87 6.22 7.44 6.65
N ASN A 88 7.12 8.30 6.17
CA ASN A 88 8.52 7.92 5.97
C ASN A 88 9.21 7.54 7.28
N THR A 89 8.91 8.25 8.37
CA THR A 89 9.43 7.92 9.70
C THR A 89 8.92 6.56 10.17
N THR A 90 7.62 6.26 9.99
CA THR A 90 7.07 4.96 10.37
C THR A 90 7.60 3.81 9.51
N LEU A 91 7.84 4.04 8.21
CA LEU A 91 8.51 3.04 7.35
C LEU A 91 9.95 2.79 7.79
N LEU A 92 10.70 3.84 8.12
CA LEU A 92 12.06 3.70 8.64
C LEU A 92 12.08 2.86 9.93
N LEU A 93 11.18 3.15 10.87
CA LEU A 93 11.07 2.40 12.12
C LEU A 93 10.64 0.95 11.90
N ALA A 94 9.72 0.69 10.96
CA ALA A 94 9.30 -0.67 10.62
C ALA A 94 10.41 -1.47 9.93
N ALA A 95 11.12 -0.87 8.99
CA ALA A 95 12.26 -1.47 8.31
C ALA A 95 13.41 -1.76 9.29
N TYR A 96 13.70 -0.82 10.20
CA TYR A 96 14.70 -1.03 11.26
C TYR A 96 14.32 -2.17 12.20
N HIS A 97 13.03 -2.30 12.52
CA HIS A 97 12.54 -3.43 13.32
C HIS A 97 12.72 -4.77 12.59
N ILE A 98 12.36 -4.86 11.31
CA ILE A 98 12.58 -6.06 10.48
C ILE A 98 14.08 -6.41 10.47
N TYR A 99 14.95 -5.43 10.21
CA TYR A 99 16.40 -5.65 10.23
C TYR A 99 16.90 -6.26 11.54
N ASN A 100 16.42 -5.76 12.69
CA ASN A 100 16.82 -6.27 13.98
C ASN A 100 16.27 -7.68 14.26
N THR A 101 15.07 -8.04 13.79
CA THR A 101 14.51 -9.39 13.99
C THR A 101 15.26 -10.43 13.17
N GLU A 102 15.65 -10.09 11.95
CA GLU A 102 16.46 -10.95 11.08
C GLU A 102 17.86 -11.20 11.66
N ILE A 103 18.53 -10.14 12.15
CA ILE A 103 19.86 -10.26 12.75
C ILE A 103 19.85 -11.02 14.08
N SER A 104 18.77 -10.87 14.87
CA SER A 104 18.68 -11.52 16.17
C SER A 104 18.32 -13.02 16.07
N GLY A 105 18.05 -13.55 14.86
CA GLY A 105 17.71 -14.95 14.65
C GLY A 105 16.37 -15.40 15.25
N GLU A 106 15.57 -14.47 15.79
CA GLU A 106 14.31 -14.80 16.48
C GLU A 106 13.23 -15.31 15.50
N ALA A 107 13.29 -14.94 14.23
CA ALA A 107 12.35 -15.37 13.18
C ALA A 107 12.39 -16.90 12.93
N SER A 108 13.57 -17.52 13.06
CA SER A 108 13.76 -18.95 12.75
C SER A 108 13.30 -19.91 13.85
N THR A 109 13.00 -19.41 15.07
CA THR A 109 12.72 -20.27 16.23
C THR A 109 11.23 -20.51 16.52
N ALA A 110 10.33 -19.70 15.93
CA ALA A 110 8.88 -19.85 16.16
C ALA A 110 8.22 -20.96 15.32
N SER A 111 8.88 -21.42 14.25
CA SER A 111 8.40 -22.50 13.36
C SER A 111 8.89 -23.89 13.79
N ALA A 112 9.95 -23.96 14.59
CA ALA A 112 10.61 -25.21 14.98
C ALA A 112 9.96 -25.92 16.19
N ALA A 113 8.95 -25.33 16.83
CA ALA A 113 8.34 -25.91 18.03
C ALA A 113 7.41 -27.12 17.79
N ASP A 114 7.15 -27.49 16.52
CA ASP A 114 6.28 -28.62 16.14
C ASP A 114 6.99 -29.70 15.29
N ALA A 115 8.32 -29.68 15.17
CA ALA A 115 9.07 -30.72 14.46
C ALA A 115 9.98 -31.50 15.42
N GLU A 116 9.65 -32.77 15.63
CA GLU A 116 10.48 -33.73 16.35
C GLU A 116 11.91 -33.81 15.77
N GLU A 117 12.82 -34.11 16.69
CA GLU A 117 14.26 -34.36 16.58
C GLU A 117 14.77 -34.83 15.20
N VAL A 118 15.68 -34.05 14.60
CA VAL A 118 16.71 -34.59 13.70
C VAL A 118 18.06 -33.98 14.05
N GLU A 119 19.05 -34.87 14.12
CA GLU A 119 20.39 -34.73 14.66
C GLU A 119 21.29 -33.65 14.01
N GLU A 120 22.26 -33.24 14.83
CA GLU A 120 23.50 -32.49 14.58
C GLU A 120 24.14 -32.64 13.19
N ALA A 121 24.52 -31.51 12.57
CA ALA A 121 25.75 -31.43 11.76
C ALA A 121 26.22 -29.97 11.54
N ASP A 122 27.49 -29.77 11.91
CA ASP A 122 28.52 -28.86 11.37
C ASP A 122 28.41 -27.34 11.59
N GLU A 123 29.09 -26.90 12.65
CA GLU A 123 29.69 -25.57 12.79
C GLU A 123 30.83 -25.39 11.77
N ASP A 124 30.61 -24.72 10.64
CA ASP A 124 31.68 -24.00 9.96
C ASP A 124 31.17 -22.87 9.04
N GLY A 125 31.76 -21.68 9.20
CA GLY A 125 31.85 -20.66 8.15
C GLY A 125 30.75 -19.59 8.02
N ASP A 126 31.09 -18.37 8.45
CA ASP A 126 30.52 -17.06 8.03
C ASP A 126 29.03 -16.78 8.32
N ASN A 127 28.72 -16.53 9.60
CA ASN A 127 27.54 -15.76 10.01
C ASN A 127 27.71 -14.26 9.67
N VAL A 128 27.71 -13.92 8.38
CA VAL A 128 27.43 -12.55 7.94
C VAL A 128 25.91 -12.47 7.85
N GLY A 129 25.27 -11.82 8.83
CA GLY A 129 23.81 -11.65 8.98
C GLY A 129 23.11 -11.35 7.66
N GLY A 130 22.74 -12.42 6.96
CA GLY A 130 22.21 -12.38 5.61
C GLY A 130 20.72 -12.26 5.69
N LEU A 131 20.16 -11.21 5.06
CA LEU A 131 18.74 -11.15 4.77
C LEU A 131 18.33 -12.48 4.11
N PHE A 132 17.47 -13.26 4.76
CA PHE A 132 16.97 -14.49 4.18
C PHE A 132 16.03 -14.13 3.01
N PHE A 133 16.54 -14.29 1.78
CA PHE A 133 15.71 -14.23 0.59
C PHE A 133 15.39 -15.66 0.16
N PRO A 134 14.13 -16.11 0.20
CA PRO A 134 13.78 -17.43 -0.30
C PRO A 134 14.16 -17.52 -1.79
N SER A 135 14.74 -18.64 -2.18
CA SER A 135 15.12 -18.91 -3.55
C SER A 135 13.89 -18.88 -4.48
N GLU A 136 14.09 -18.59 -5.76
CA GLU A 136 13.00 -18.62 -6.75
C GLU A 136 12.26 -19.97 -6.78
N VAL A 137 12.98 -21.06 -6.46
CA VAL A 137 12.44 -22.42 -6.38
C VAL A 137 11.50 -22.58 -5.18
N GLU A 138 11.86 -22.04 -4.02
CA GLU A 138 11.01 -22.05 -2.82
C GLU A 138 9.77 -21.18 -2.98
N VAL A 139 9.91 -20.01 -3.61
CA VAL A 139 8.76 -19.16 -3.94
C VAL A 139 7.86 -19.87 -4.94
N ALA A 140 8.41 -20.48 -5.98
CA ALA A 140 7.63 -21.20 -6.99
C ALA A 140 6.94 -22.45 -6.43
N SER A 141 7.59 -23.21 -5.55
CA SER A 141 6.99 -24.37 -4.89
C SER A 141 5.86 -23.94 -3.95
N PHE A 142 6.08 -22.89 -3.16
CA PHE A 142 5.07 -22.30 -2.28
C PHE A 142 3.84 -21.81 -3.06
N LEU A 143 4.04 -21.12 -4.19
CA LEU A 143 2.94 -20.64 -5.04
C LEU A 143 2.18 -21.78 -5.70
N ARG A 144 2.88 -22.85 -6.11
CA ARG A 144 2.31 -24.04 -6.73
C ARG A 144 1.44 -24.83 -5.76
N ASP A 145 1.87 -24.94 -4.51
CA ASP A 145 1.15 -25.69 -3.46
C ASP A 145 -0.19 -25.03 -3.08
N ARG A 146 -0.34 -23.73 -3.33
CA ARG A 146 -1.55 -22.96 -3.02
C ARG A 146 -2.60 -22.92 -4.14
N ASP A 147 -2.41 -23.66 -5.23
CA ASP A 147 -3.28 -23.68 -6.43
C ASP A 147 -3.69 -22.28 -6.89
N ALA A 148 -2.78 -21.31 -6.73
CA ALA A 148 -3.01 -19.93 -7.10
C ALA A 148 -2.89 -19.84 -8.62
N ALA A 149 -4.00 -19.65 -9.33
CA ALA A 149 -3.96 -19.27 -10.74
C ALA A 149 -3.19 -17.95 -10.87
N VAL A 150 -1.90 -18.04 -11.19
CA VAL A 150 -1.04 -16.87 -11.36
C VAL A 150 -1.51 -16.15 -12.61
N GLU A 151 -2.13 -14.98 -12.41
CA GLU A 151 -2.51 -14.11 -13.52
C GLU A 151 -1.28 -13.75 -14.35
N SER A 152 -1.41 -13.75 -15.68
CA SER A 152 -0.30 -13.33 -16.55
C SER A 152 0.01 -11.86 -16.31
N ALA A 153 1.29 -11.49 -16.38
CA ALA A 153 1.72 -10.10 -16.23
C ALA A 153 0.97 -9.15 -17.19
N LEU A 154 0.67 -9.62 -18.41
CA LEU A 154 -0.13 -8.87 -19.38
C LEU A 154 -1.58 -8.69 -18.92
N GLY A 155 -2.21 -9.75 -18.40
CA GLY A 155 -3.57 -9.68 -17.87
C GLY A 155 -3.68 -8.68 -16.71
N PHE A 156 -2.75 -8.78 -15.76
CA PHE A 156 -2.65 -7.83 -14.66
C PHE A 156 -2.42 -6.40 -15.15
N GLY A 157 -1.47 -6.21 -16.07
CA GLY A 157 -1.14 -4.89 -16.62
C GLY A 157 -2.33 -4.24 -17.34
N LEU A 158 -3.11 -5.01 -18.10
CA LEU A 158 -4.32 -4.51 -18.77
C LEU A 158 -5.40 -4.10 -17.77
N LYS A 159 -5.63 -4.90 -16.72
CA LYS A 159 -6.57 -4.55 -15.65
C LYS A 159 -6.12 -3.30 -14.88
N ALA A 160 -4.85 -3.23 -14.51
CA ALA A 160 -4.27 -2.08 -13.80
C ALA A 160 -4.41 -0.80 -14.64
N PHE A 161 -4.07 -0.86 -15.92
CA PHE A 161 -4.24 0.25 -16.86
C PHE A 161 -5.71 0.67 -16.97
N ALA A 162 -6.63 -0.29 -17.12
CA ALA A 162 -8.06 -0.01 -17.22
C ALA A 162 -8.61 0.66 -15.95
N VAL A 163 -8.20 0.22 -14.76
CA VAL A 163 -8.58 0.82 -13.47
C VAL A 163 -8.05 2.24 -13.35
N CYS A 164 -6.77 2.47 -13.69
CA CYS A 164 -6.16 3.80 -13.62
C CYS A 164 -6.81 4.77 -14.63
N LEU A 165 -7.01 4.33 -15.88
CA LEU A 165 -7.66 5.14 -16.90
C LEU A 165 -9.10 5.48 -16.52
N SER A 166 -9.86 4.51 -16.03
CA SER A 166 -11.24 4.72 -15.59
C SER A 166 -11.30 5.69 -14.41
N SER A 167 -10.39 5.56 -13.44
CA SER A 167 -10.28 6.47 -12.30
C SER A 167 -9.95 7.89 -12.76
N ALA A 168 -8.97 8.06 -13.65
CA ALA A 168 -8.58 9.36 -14.19
C ALA A 168 -9.73 10.05 -14.92
N LEU A 169 -10.45 9.32 -15.78
CA LEU A 169 -11.62 9.84 -16.50
C LEU A 169 -12.77 10.17 -15.54
N ALA A 170 -13.01 9.32 -14.54
CA ALA A 170 -14.05 9.54 -13.54
C ALA A 170 -13.78 10.79 -12.69
N VAL A 171 -12.55 11.00 -12.25
CA VAL A 171 -12.17 12.18 -11.47
C VAL A 171 -12.20 13.44 -12.33
N LYS A 172 -11.69 13.36 -13.56
CA LYS A 172 -11.65 14.50 -14.50
C LYS A 172 -13.05 14.97 -14.90
N TYR A 173 -13.93 14.06 -15.28
CA TYR A 173 -15.23 14.41 -15.88
C TYR A 173 -16.43 14.15 -14.97
N GLY A 174 -16.26 13.42 -13.87
CA GLY A 174 -17.36 13.08 -12.96
C GLY A 174 -18.02 14.30 -12.34
N SER A 175 -17.26 15.37 -12.06
CA SER A 175 -17.79 16.64 -11.56
C SER A 175 -18.71 17.37 -12.56
N LEU A 176 -18.61 17.03 -13.84
CA LEU A 176 -19.44 17.54 -14.93
C LEU A 176 -20.69 16.70 -15.16
N LEU A 177 -20.63 15.40 -14.83
CA LEU A 177 -21.67 14.42 -15.09
C LEU A 177 -22.60 14.17 -13.89
N ILE A 178 -22.12 14.37 -12.67
CA ILE A 178 -22.86 14.10 -11.43
C ILE A 178 -23.25 15.42 -10.77
N PRO A 179 -24.54 15.66 -10.44
CA PRO A 179 -24.99 16.88 -9.78
C PRO A 179 -24.76 16.82 -8.26
N LEU A 180 -23.54 16.51 -7.82
CA LEU A 180 -23.14 16.62 -6.41
C LEU A 180 -22.72 18.06 -6.07
N PRO A 181 -22.88 18.51 -4.82
CA PRO A 181 -22.39 19.82 -4.38
C PRO A 181 -20.87 19.78 -4.24
N PHE A 182 -20.15 19.79 -5.37
CA PHE A 182 -18.69 19.90 -5.46
C PHE A 182 -18.21 21.32 -5.13
N HIS A 183 -18.60 21.82 -3.96
CA HIS A 183 -17.95 22.98 -3.38
C HIS A 183 -16.78 22.48 -2.53
N PRO A 184 -15.62 23.14 -2.58
CA PRO A 184 -14.52 22.83 -1.69
C PRO A 184 -15.01 22.98 -0.24
N SER A 185 -14.87 21.91 0.55
CA SER A 185 -15.13 21.94 1.98
C SER A 185 -14.17 21.01 2.70
N GLU A 186 -13.72 21.40 3.89
CA GLU A 186 -12.86 20.57 4.72
C GLU A 186 -13.53 19.24 5.07
N ALA A 187 -14.86 19.24 5.24
CA ALA A 187 -15.62 18.03 5.53
C ALA A 187 -15.60 17.02 4.37
N TRP A 188 -15.80 17.48 3.13
CA TRP A 188 -15.70 16.61 1.95
C TRP A 188 -14.27 16.14 1.72
N ALA A 189 -13.30 17.03 1.89
CA ALA A 189 -11.89 16.66 1.78
C ALA A 189 -11.53 15.58 2.80
N ALA A 190 -11.92 15.77 4.07
CA ALA A 190 -11.70 14.77 5.12
C ALA A 190 -12.38 13.44 4.79
N ALA A 191 -13.61 13.44 4.26
CA ALA A 191 -14.29 12.21 3.87
C ALA A 191 -13.55 11.44 2.75
N ILE A 192 -13.07 12.15 1.72
CA ILE A 192 -12.34 11.56 0.59
C ILE A 192 -10.99 10.98 1.05
N ILE A 193 -10.34 11.57 2.05
CA ILE A 193 -9.05 11.12 2.56
C ILE A 193 -9.21 9.99 3.59
N VAL A 194 -10.06 10.20 4.60
CA VAL A 194 -10.18 9.32 5.77
C VAL A 194 -10.90 8.02 5.42
N ALA A 195 -11.99 8.06 4.64
CA ALA A 195 -12.77 6.85 4.35
C ALA A 195 -11.96 5.74 3.66
N PRO A 196 -11.26 5.96 2.52
CA PRO A 196 -10.45 4.92 1.91
C PRO A 196 -9.25 4.51 2.78
N THR A 197 -8.65 5.44 3.53
CA THR A 197 -7.55 5.11 4.46
C THR A 197 -8.02 4.16 5.56
N ILE A 198 -9.20 4.40 6.14
CA ILE A 198 -9.80 3.50 7.15
C ILE A 198 -10.15 2.16 6.53
N VAL A 199 -10.79 2.13 5.36
CA VAL A 199 -11.15 0.86 4.69
C VAL A 199 -9.90 0.01 4.45
N LEU A 200 -8.83 0.63 3.94
CA LEU A 200 -7.55 -0.06 3.73
C LEU A 200 -6.93 -0.53 5.04
N GLY A 201 -6.91 0.32 6.08
CA GLY A 201 -6.40 -0.06 7.39
C GLY A 201 -7.17 -1.20 8.05
N LEU A 202 -8.50 -1.22 7.90
CA LEU A 202 -9.36 -2.31 8.39
C LEU A 202 -9.14 -3.61 7.62
N ASP A 203 -8.90 -3.55 6.31
CA ASP A 203 -8.55 -4.72 5.52
C ASP A 203 -7.20 -5.31 5.96
N ILE A 204 -6.17 -4.48 6.12
CA ILE A 204 -4.86 -4.91 6.64
C ILE A 204 -5.00 -5.52 8.04
N LEU A 205 -5.76 -4.88 8.94
CA LEU A 205 -6.00 -5.38 10.30
C LEU A 205 -6.72 -6.73 10.29
N ARG A 206 -7.68 -6.92 9.36
CA ARG A 206 -8.36 -8.20 9.19
C ARG A 206 -7.38 -9.28 8.75
N GLN A 207 -6.48 -8.97 7.81
CA GLN A 207 -5.47 -9.92 7.33
C GLN A 207 -4.47 -10.29 8.43
N ASP A 208 -3.98 -9.32 9.20
CA ASP A 208 -3.08 -9.51 10.35
C ASP A 208 -3.68 -10.47 11.38
N LYS A 209 -4.94 -10.24 11.76
CA LYS A 209 -5.67 -11.11 12.70
C LYS A 209 -5.87 -12.55 12.21
N LEU A 210 -5.83 -12.80 10.90
CA LEU A 210 -5.93 -14.16 10.36
C LEU A 210 -4.65 -14.98 10.59
N LEU A 211 -3.50 -14.34 10.81
CA LEU A 211 -2.23 -15.01 11.17
C LEU A 211 -2.01 -15.13 12.69
N ALA A 212 -2.83 -14.44 13.49
CA ALA A 212 -2.80 -14.58 14.93
C ALA A 212 -3.57 -15.83 15.43
N LYS A 213 -4.23 -16.55 14.51
CA LYS A 213 -4.94 -17.81 14.76
C LYS A 213 -4.17 -18.95 14.12
#